data_AF-A0A4Y2HNI2-F1
#
_entry.id   AF-A0A4Y2HNI2-F1
#
_cell.length_a   1.000
_cell.length_b   1.000
_cell.length_c   1.000
_cell.angle_alpha   90.00
_cell.angle_beta   90.00
_cell.angle_gamma   90.00
#
_symmetry.space_group_name_H-M   'P 1'
#
loop_
_entity.id
_entity.type
_entity.pdbx_description
1 polymer ?
#
loop_
_entity_poly.entity_id
_entity_poly.type
_entity_poly.pdbx_seq_one_letter_code
_entity_poly.pdbx_strand_id
1 'polypeptide(L)'
;MPNRTYITAEEKIMPGHKPMKDRLTLALCANASGDCKIKSLLVYHSENSRAFKSHKILKEKLQVMWRANPKAWVTRQFFVQWVNLVFGPSVKKYLQENNLPMQALLVLDNAPAHLPNLKDDILEEFKFIKVLYLPPNTTPIL
;
A
#
# COMPACT_ATOMS: atom_id res chain seq x y z
N MET A 1 -9.83 8.12 6.98
CA MET A 1 -8.95 7.75 8.12
C MET A 1 -9.77 6.97 9.14
N PRO A 2 -9.22 5.97 9.84
CA PRO A 2 -10.00 5.20 10.82
C PRO A 2 -10.40 6.11 11.99
N ASN A 3 -11.71 6.23 12.24
CA ASN A 3 -12.30 7.11 13.25
C ASN A 3 -12.15 6.60 14.70
N ARG A 4 -11.50 5.45 14.92
CA ARG A 4 -11.51 4.78 16.22
C ARG A 4 -10.18 4.10 16.51
N THR A 5 -9.63 4.39 17.69
CA THR A 5 -8.53 3.61 18.29
C THR A 5 -9.14 2.39 18.97
N TYR A 6 -8.70 1.20 18.59
CA TYR A 6 -9.06 -0.04 19.25
C TYR A 6 -7.98 -0.39 20.27
N ILE A 7 -8.41 -0.79 21.47
CA ILE A 7 -7.56 -1.22 22.59
C ILE A 7 -7.79 -2.72 22.72
N THR A 8 -6.74 -3.51 22.95
CA THR A 8 -6.92 -4.97 23.11
C THR A 8 -7.60 -5.28 24.45
N ALA A 9 -8.19 -6.48 24.56
CA ALA A 9 -8.83 -6.91 25.80
C ALA A 9 -7.84 -6.94 26.97
N GLU A 10 -6.58 -7.29 26.69
CA GLU A 10 -5.48 -7.31 27.65
C GLU A 10 -5.12 -5.89 28.11
N GLU A 11 -5.01 -4.94 27.18
CA GLU A 11 -4.71 -3.54 27.49
C GLU A 11 -5.81 -2.88 28.35
N LYS A 12 -7.06 -3.30 28.20
CA LYS A 12 -8.21 -2.77 28.97
C LYS A 12 -8.14 -3.12 30.46
N ILE A 13 -7.44 -4.21 30.82
CA ILE A 13 -7.41 -4.76 32.18
C ILE A 13 -6.20 -4.21 32.97
N MET A 14 -5.23 -3.55 32.32
CA MET A 14 -4.02 -3.03 32.97
C MET A 14 -4.20 -1.59 33.51
N PRO A 15 -4.13 -1.35 34.84
CA PRO A 15 -4.21 -0.01 35.41
C PRO A 15 -3.02 0.88 34.97
N GLY A 16 -3.29 2.10 34.51
CA GLY A 16 -2.26 3.08 34.13
C GLY A 16 -1.63 2.89 32.73
N HIS A 17 -2.18 2.01 31.90
CA HIS A 17 -1.59 1.69 30.60
C HIS A 17 -1.84 2.78 29.54
N LYS A 18 -0.76 3.20 28.85
CA LYS A 18 -0.85 3.98 27.60
C LYS A 18 -1.13 3.00 26.46
N PRO A 19 -2.16 3.22 25.61
CA PRO A 19 -2.45 2.34 24.48
C PRO A 19 -1.19 2.10 23.64
N MET A 20 -0.91 0.84 23.29
CA MET A 20 0.19 0.48 22.42
C MET A 20 -0.02 1.17 21.07
N LYS A 21 0.80 2.18 20.79
CA LYS A 21 0.78 2.89 19.50
C LYS A 21 1.54 2.07 18.46
N ASP A 22 1.21 0.80 18.30
CA ASP A 22 1.69 0.06 17.16
C ASP A 22 0.92 0.50 15.92
N ARG A 23 1.66 0.74 14.84
CA ARG A 23 1.13 1.28 13.60
C ARG A 23 1.69 0.47 12.45
N LEU A 24 0.79 0.09 11.56
CA LEU A 24 1.12 -0.40 10.24
C LEU A 24 0.27 0.37 9.23
N THR A 25 0.82 0.61 8.05
CA THR A 25 0.07 1.15 6.92
C THR A 25 -0.05 0.10 5.84
N LEU A 26 -1.24 -0.03 5.29
CA LEU A 26 -1.53 -0.90 4.15
C LEU A 26 -2.03 -0.05 2.99
N ALA A 27 -1.32 -0.10 1.86
CA ALA A 27 -1.76 0.48 0.60
C ALA A 27 -2.47 -0.62 -0.20
N LEU A 28 -3.79 -0.47 -0.32
CA LEU A 28 -4.68 -1.36 -1.05
C LEU A 28 -4.91 -0.81 -2.46
N CYS A 29 -5.10 -1.70 -3.43
CA CYS A 29 -5.46 -1.31 -4.79
C CYS A 29 -6.22 -2.44 -5.46
N ALA A 30 -7.33 -2.09 -6.12
CA ALA A 30 -8.11 -2.97 -6.97
C ALA A 30 -8.70 -2.17 -8.13
N ASN A 31 -9.13 -2.85 -9.19
CA ASN A 31 -9.94 -2.21 -10.23
C ASN A 31 -11.39 -1.98 -9.75
N ALA A 32 -12.17 -1.22 -10.53
CA ALA A 32 -13.52 -0.82 -10.17
C ALA A 32 -14.50 -1.99 -10.01
N SER A 33 -14.33 -3.06 -10.78
CA SER A 33 -15.13 -4.30 -10.69
C SER A 33 -14.68 -5.22 -9.54
N GLY A 34 -13.49 -5.01 -8.97
CA GLY A 34 -12.97 -5.76 -7.83
C GLY A 34 -12.42 -7.17 -8.16
N ASP A 35 -12.39 -7.56 -9.43
CA ASP A 35 -11.84 -8.82 -9.93
C ASP A 35 -10.32 -8.77 -10.18
N CYS A 36 -9.73 -7.57 -10.31
CA CYS A 36 -8.29 -7.35 -10.29
C CYS A 36 -7.87 -6.78 -8.94
N LYS A 37 -7.43 -7.63 -8.02
CA LYS A 37 -6.90 -7.23 -6.70
C LYS A 37 -5.37 -7.23 -6.74
N ILE A 38 -4.77 -6.08 -6.46
CA ILE A 38 -3.32 -5.92 -6.48
C ILE A 38 -2.74 -6.26 -5.10
N LYS A 39 -1.63 -7.02 -5.10
CA LYS A 39 -0.84 -7.32 -3.89
C LYS A 39 -0.50 -6.02 -3.16
N SER A 40 -0.91 -5.92 -1.89
CA SER A 40 -0.82 -4.69 -1.11
C SER A 40 0.62 -4.33 -0.70
N LEU A 41 0.89 -3.04 -0.51
CA LEU A 41 2.11 -2.56 0.15
C LEU A 41 1.86 -2.46 1.66
N LEU A 42 2.62 -3.21 2.46
CA LEU A 42 2.56 -3.14 3.92
C LEU A 42 3.82 -2.46 4.45
N VAL A 43 3.64 -1.36 5.18
CA VAL A 43 4.71 -0.65 5.87
C VAL A 43 4.54 -0.79 7.37
N TYR A 44 5.54 -1.40 8.01
CA TYR A 44 5.59 -1.54 9.46
C TYR A 44 6.70 -0.67 10.07
N HIS A 45 6.67 -0.46 11.39
CA HIS A 45 7.68 0.35 12.05
C HIS A 45 9.06 -0.34 12.15
N SER A 46 9.08 -1.68 12.17
CA SER A 46 10.30 -2.48 12.34
C SER A 46 10.59 -3.35 11.13
N GLU A 47 11.84 -3.35 10.66
CA GLU A 47 12.27 -4.21 9.55
C GLU A 47 12.19 -5.70 9.91
N ASN A 48 12.55 -6.07 11.14
CA ASN A 48 12.55 -7.45 11.63
C ASN A 48 11.90 -7.50 13.02
N SER A 49 10.58 -7.60 13.06
CA SER A 49 9.83 -7.75 14.31
C SER A 49 10.27 -9.03 15.05
N ARG A 50 10.07 -9.03 16.38
CA ARG A 50 10.33 -10.24 17.19
C ARG A 50 9.55 -11.43 16.67
N ALA A 51 8.28 -11.22 16.29
CA ALA A 51 7.44 -12.25 15.72
C ALA A 51 8.03 -12.84 14.43
N PHE A 52 8.60 -12.03 13.54
CA PHE A 52 9.22 -12.52 12.30
C PHE A 52 10.43 -13.39 12.57
N LYS A 53 11.26 -13.00 13.56
CA LYS A 53 12.42 -13.79 13.98
C LYS A 53 12.01 -15.12 14.62
N SER A 54 11.09 -15.06 15.59
CA SER A 54 10.62 -16.25 16.33
C SER A 54 9.98 -17.29 15.42
N HIS A 55 9.24 -16.85 14.39
CA HIS A 55 8.56 -17.76 13.45
C HIS A 55 9.33 -17.95 12.13
N LYS A 56 10.56 -17.45 12.03
CA LYS A 56 11.40 -17.52 10.81
C LYS A 56 10.65 -17.11 9.53
N ILE A 57 9.89 -16.02 9.62
CA ILE A 57 9.06 -15.53 8.51
C ILE A 57 9.96 -15.00 7.38
N LEU A 58 9.78 -15.57 6.19
CA LEU A 58 10.40 -15.12 4.95
C LEU A 58 9.50 -14.04 4.31
N LYS A 59 9.99 -12.80 4.25
CA LYS A 59 9.20 -11.64 3.81
C LYS A 59 8.78 -11.74 2.34
N GLU A 60 9.63 -12.34 1.52
CA GLU A 60 9.38 -12.62 0.11
C GLU A 60 8.21 -13.60 -0.10
N LYS A 61 7.93 -14.46 0.88
CA LYS A 61 6.79 -15.38 0.84
C LYS A 61 5.48 -14.74 1.32
N LEU A 62 5.52 -13.51 1.82
CA LEU A 62 4.32 -12.80 2.23
C LEU A 62 3.47 -12.43 1.03
N GLN A 63 2.15 -12.46 1.22
CA GLN A 63 1.15 -12.01 0.25
C GLN A 63 1.04 -10.48 0.18
N VAL A 64 2.01 -9.75 0.75
CA VAL A 64 2.16 -8.30 0.69
C VAL A 64 3.60 -7.93 0.31
N MET A 65 3.80 -6.75 -0.27
CA MET A 65 5.14 -6.16 -0.37
C MET A 65 5.49 -5.57 1.00
N TRP A 66 6.42 -6.19 1.71
CA TRP A 66 6.89 -5.72 3.01
C TRP A 66 7.89 -4.58 2.88
N ARG A 67 7.70 -3.52 3.66
CA ARG A 67 8.66 -2.43 3.87
C ARG A 67 8.65 -2.01 5.34
N ALA A 68 9.74 -1.41 5.81
CA ALA A 68 9.77 -0.80 7.13
C ALA A 68 10.18 0.66 7.11
N ASN A 69 9.52 1.44 7.95
CA ASN A 69 9.79 2.85 8.21
C ASN A 69 9.40 3.10 9.67
N PRO A 70 10.25 3.69 10.54
CA PRO A 70 9.93 3.93 11.94
C PRO A 70 8.59 4.66 12.20
N LYS A 71 8.12 5.47 11.25
CA LYS A 71 6.80 6.15 11.34
C LYS A 71 5.62 5.30 10.85
N ALA A 72 5.90 4.12 10.31
CA ALA A 72 5.00 3.23 9.61
C ALA A 72 4.24 3.92 8.45
N TRP A 73 4.84 4.91 7.80
CA TRP A 73 4.24 5.64 6.68
C TRP A 73 4.74 5.13 5.33
N VAL A 74 3.86 5.15 4.32
CA VAL A 74 4.25 4.95 2.92
C VAL A 74 5.07 6.17 2.46
N THR A 75 6.30 5.92 2.04
CA THR A 75 7.17 6.94 1.43
C THR A 75 7.02 6.91 -0.09
N ARG A 76 7.40 7.99 -0.78
CA ARG A 76 7.46 8.01 -2.26
C ARG A 76 8.29 6.84 -2.79
N GLN A 77 9.45 6.57 -2.19
CA GLN A 77 10.32 5.46 -2.61
C GLN A 77 9.60 4.11 -2.52
N PHE A 78 8.88 3.84 -1.43
CA PHE A 78 8.12 2.59 -1.30
C PHE A 78 6.97 2.52 -2.28
N PHE A 79 6.29 3.64 -2.51
CA PHE A 79 5.20 3.71 -3.47
C PHE A 79 5.69 3.45 -4.90
N VAL A 80 6.77 4.11 -5.34
CA VAL A 80 7.39 3.89 -6.66
C VAL A 80 7.84 2.44 -6.83
N GLN A 81 8.50 1.87 -5.82
CA GLN A 81 8.89 0.46 -5.85
C GLN A 81 7.68 -0.45 -5.97
N TRP A 82 6.60 -0.16 -5.25
CA TRP A 82 5.36 -0.92 -5.36
C TRP A 82 4.72 -0.79 -6.75
N VAL A 83 4.74 0.41 -7.33
CA VAL A 83 4.22 0.65 -8.68
C VAL A 83 4.99 -0.20 -9.70
N ASN A 84 6.32 -0.15 -9.69
CA ASN A 84 7.15 -0.82 -10.70
C ASN A 84 7.32 -2.33 -10.47
N LEU A 85 7.35 -2.80 -9.23
CA LEU A 85 7.61 -4.22 -8.92
C LEU A 85 6.33 -5.04 -8.74
N VAL A 86 5.18 -4.40 -8.47
CA VAL A 86 3.94 -5.10 -8.15
C VAL A 86 2.79 -4.63 -9.02
N PHE A 87 2.43 -3.35 -8.98
CA PHE A 87 1.24 -2.85 -9.68
C PHE A 87 1.38 -3.01 -11.21
N GLY A 88 2.44 -2.47 -11.80
CA GLY A 88 2.67 -2.50 -13.25
C GLY A 88 2.64 -3.92 -13.83
N PRO A 89 3.46 -4.86 -13.31
CA PRO A 89 3.42 -6.26 -13.73
C PRO A 89 2.05 -6.92 -13.55
N SER A 90 1.37 -6.65 -12.43
CA SER A 90 0.07 -7.27 -12.11
C SER A 90 -1.04 -6.77 -13.06
N VAL A 91 -1.07 -5.48 -13.35
CA VAL A 91 -2.03 -4.89 -14.29
C VAL A 91 -1.72 -5.34 -15.71
N LYS A 92 -0.45 -5.35 -16.13
CA LYS A 92 -0.04 -5.85 -17.46
C LYS A 92 -0.53 -7.29 -17.68
N LYS A 93 -0.29 -8.15 -16.69
CA LYS A 93 -0.74 -9.55 -16.70
C LYS A 93 -2.27 -9.65 -16.80
N TYR A 94 -3.00 -8.93 -15.95
CA TYR A 94 -4.47 -8.94 -15.96
C TYR A 94 -5.04 -8.49 -17.31
N LEU A 95 -4.50 -7.41 -17.91
CA LEU A 95 -4.94 -6.93 -19.20
C LEU A 95 -4.69 -7.98 -20.31
N GLN A 96 -3.53 -8.65 -20.30
CA GLN A 96 -3.21 -9.71 -21.25
C GLN A 96 -4.13 -10.93 -21.11
N GLU A 97 -4.33 -11.42 -19.88
CA GLU A 97 -5.17 -12.60 -19.60
C GLU A 97 -6.63 -12.39 -19.99
N ASN A 98 -7.11 -11.15 -19.91
CA ASN A 98 -8.49 -10.79 -20.26
C ASN A 98 -8.64 -10.24 -21.68
N ASN A 99 -7.58 -10.27 -22.50
CA ASN A 99 -7.56 -9.70 -23.86
C ASN A 99 -8.03 -8.22 -23.91
N LEU A 100 -7.66 -7.44 -22.91
CA LEU A 100 -8.00 -6.02 -22.81
C LEU A 100 -6.91 -5.15 -23.45
N PRO A 101 -7.25 -3.93 -23.92
CA PRO A 101 -6.25 -2.97 -24.38
C PRO A 101 -5.20 -2.69 -23.31
N MET A 102 -3.95 -2.50 -23.72
CA MET A 102 -2.84 -2.12 -22.82
C MET A 102 -2.99 -0.65 -22.40
N GLN A 103 -3.95 -0.38 -21.52
CA GLN A 103 -4.29 0.92 -20.99
C GLN A 103 -4.82 0.76 -19.56
N ALA A 104 -4.34 1.59 -18.64
CA ALA A 104 -4.82 1.60 -17.26
C ALA A 104 -4.81 3.01 -16.69
N LEU A 105 -5.74 3.28 -15.76
CA LEU A 105 -5.79 4.52 -15.00
C LEU A 105 -5.61 4.21 -13.51
N LEU A 106 -4.50 4.66 -12.94
CA LEU A 106 -4.25 4.64 -11.50
C LEU A 106 -4.78 5.94 -10.90
N VAL A 107 -5.85 5.85 -10.13
CA VAL A 107 -6.46 6.98 -9.43
C VAL A 107 -5.92 7.03 -8.00
N LEU A 108 -5.38 8.18 -7.60
CA LEU A 108 -4.78 8.40 -6.28
C LEU A 108 -5.48 9.53 -5.55
N ASP A 109 -5.56 9.44 -4.22
CA ASP A 109 -5.94 10.57 -3.39
C ASP A 109 -4.82 11.62 -3.38
N ASN A 110 -5.15 12.85 -3.00
CA ASN A 110 -4.18 13.93 -2.92
C ASN A 110 -3.40 13.88 -1.59
N ALA A 111 -2.77 12.74 -1.27
CA ALA A 111 -1.96 12.59 -0.07
C ALA A 111 -0.52 13.10 -0.29
N PRO A 112 0.19 13.60 0.74
CA PRO A 112 1.55 14.14 0.61
C PRO A 112 2.60 13.14 0.06
N ALA A 113 2.33 11.84 0.14
CA ALA A 113 3.18 10.80 -0.44
C ALA A 113 3.07 10.71 -1.98
N HIS A 114 2.03 11.31 -2.54
CA HIS A 114 1.69 11.35 -3.95
C HIS A 114 2.18 12.67 -4.56
N LEU A 115 3.50 12.84 -4.59
CA LEU A 115 4.13 14.03 -5.16
C LEU A 115 3.80 14.16 -6.66
N PRO A 116 3.71 15.40 -7.19
CA PRO A 116 3.68 15.62 -8.62
C PRO A 116 4.93 14.95 -9.24
N ASN A 117 4.76 14.35 -10.42
CA ASN A 117 5.81 13.66 -11.22
C ASN A 117 6.02 12.16 -10.97
N LEU A 118 5.09 11.45 -10.32
CA LEU A 118 5.15 9.98 -10.23
C LEU A 118 5.32 9.30 -11.61
N LYS A 119 4.76 9.91 -12.67
CA LYS A 119 4.87 9.43 -14.06
C LYS A 119 6.31 9.28 -14.56
N ASP A 120 7.24 10.06 -14.00
CA ASP A 120 8.65 10.06 -14.40
C ASP A 120 9.41 8.90 -13.72
N ASP A 121 8.89 8.40 -12.59
CA ASP A 121 9.47 7.26 -11.87
C ASP A 121 8.92 5.90 -12.38
N ILE A 122 7.89 5.89 -13.23
CA ILE A 122 7.30 4.68 -13.79
C ILE A 122 8.17 4.19 -14.96
N LEU A 123 8.56 2.91 -14.92
CA LEU A 123 9.37 2.28 -15.97
C LEU A 123 8.71 2.38 -17.35
N GLU A 124 9.52 2.47 -18.40
CA GLU A 124 9.06 2.66 -19.78
C GLU A 124 8.06 1.59 -20.24
N GLU A 125 8.24 0.33 -19.82
CA GLU A 125 7.31 -0.75 -20.15
C GLU A 125 5.91 -0.60 -19.52
N PHE A 126 5.76 0.31 -18.56
CA PHE A 126 4.51 0.58 -17.84
C PHE A 126 3.90 1.94 -18.18
N LYS A 127 4.34 2.60 -19.26
CA LYS A 127 3.77 3.90 -19.73
C LYS A 127 2.30 3.82 -20.15
N PHE A 128 1.74 2.62 -20.31
CA PHE A 128 0.30 2.42 -20.49
C PHE A 128 -0.53 2.80 -19.25
N ILE A 129 0.13 2.97 -18.10
CA ILE A 129 -0.48 3.38 -16.84
C ILE A 129 -0.49 4.91 -16.79
N LYS A 130 -1.69 5.49 -16.82
CA LYS A 130 -1.90 6.92 -16.57
C LYS A 130 -2.20 7.12 -15.09
N VAL A 131 -1.56 8.11 -14.49
CA VAL A 131 -1.85 8.53 -13.11
C VAL A 131 -2.79 9.73 -13.12
N LEU A 132 -3.87 9.64 -12.36
CA LEU A 132 -4.81 10.72 -12.09
C LEU A 132 -4.90 10.96 -10.58
N TYR A 133 -4.85 12.22 -10.18
CA TYR A 133 -5.06 12.61 -8.78
C TYR A 133 -6.48 13.13 -8.62
N LEU A 134 -7.15 12.70 -7.56
CA LEU A 134 -8.43 13.28 -7.18
C LEU A 134 -8.25 14.74 -6.75
N PRO A 135 -9.29 15.58 -6.90
CA PRO A 135 -9.29 16.94 -6.37
C PRO A 135 -8.96 16.98 -4.87
N PRO A 136 -8.45 18.11 -4.35
CA PRO A 136 -8.32 18.32 -2.91
C PRO A 136 -9.66 18.08 -2.18
N ASN A 137 -9.61 17.57 -0.95
CA ASN A 137 -10.76 17.34 -0.07
C ASN A 137 -11.78 16.27 -0.51
N THR A 138 -11.41 15.33 -1.39
CA THR A 138 -12.29 14.20 -1.77
C THR A 138 -12.24 13.01 -0.81
N THR A 139 -11.52 13.10 0.31
CA THR A 139 -11.44 12.05 1.33
C THR A 139 -12.80 11.51 1.81
N PRO A 140 -13.90 12.30 1.87
CA PRO A 140 -15.23 11.77 2.24
C PRO A 140 -15.90 10.90 1.16
N ILE A 141 -15.39 10.90 -0.07
CA ILE A 141 -16.01 10.25 -1.25
C ILE A 141 -15.39 8.87 -1.52
N LEU A 142 -14.21 8.59 -0.95
CA LEU A 142 -13.49 7.32 -1.00
C LEU A 142 -13.80 6.44 0.23
#